data_AF-A0A4R3Z506-F1
#
_entry.id   AF-A0A4R3Z506-F1
#
_cell.length_a   1.000
_cell.length_b   1.000
_cell.length_c   1.000
_cell.angle_alpha   90.00
_cell.angle_beta   90.00
_cell.angle_gamma   90.00
#
_symmetry.space_group_name_H-M   'P 1'
#
loop_
_entity.id
_entity.type
_entity.pdbx_description
1 polymer ?
#
loop_
_entity_poly.entity_id
_entity_poly.type
_entity_poly.pdbx_seq_one_letter_code
_entity_poly.pdbx_strand_id
1 'polypeptide(L)' 'MNAYELYEAAIDNDSSDLSAKNFSDYADGALNTFITSEVAEKISACAINFRDNGDGSNDLYHMVEKPLSEITL' A
#
# COMPACT_ATOMS: atom_id res chain seq x y z
N MET A 1 7.85 -10.55 -3.22
CA MET A 1 7.41 -9.23 -2.75
C MET A 1 5.93 -9.34 -2.40
N ASN A 2 5.46 -8.68 -1.34
CA ASN A 2 4.05 -8.63 -0.96
C ASN A 2 3.49 -7.20 -1.09
N ALA A 3 2.16 -7.07 -0.94
CA ALA A 3 1.50 -5.77 -1.08
C ALA A 3 1.91 -4.75 -0.01
N TYR A 4 2.38 -5.21 1.17
CA TYR A 4 2.89 -4.32 2.22
C TYR A 4 4.25 -3.72 1.84
N GLU A 5 5.16 -4.53 1.29
CA GLU A 5 6.47 -4.06 0.81
C GLU A 5 6.32 -3.03 -0.33
N LEU A 6 5.32 -3.22 -1.20
CA LEU A 6 4.96 -2.22 -2.22
C LEU A 6 4.43 -0.92 -1.58
N TYR A 7 3.55 -1.05 -0.58
CA TYR A 7 3.02 0.11 0.16
C TYR A 7 4.16 0.91 0.81
N GLU A 8 5.05 0.25 1.54
CA GLU A 8 6.18 0.93 2.20
C GLU A 8 7.07 1.64 1.19
N ALA A 9 7.42 0.97 0.08
CA ALA A 9 8.26 1.55 -0.96
C ALA A 9 7.60 2.77 -1.65
N ALA A 10 6.29 2.70 -1.90
CA ALA A 10 5.55 3.80 -2.52
C ALA A 10 5.39 4.99 -1.57
N ILE A 11 5.12 4.76 -0.27
CA ILE A 11 4.97 5.83 0.74
C ILE A 11 6.30 6.50 1.09
N ASP A 12 7.40 5.74 1.11
CA ASP A 12 8.75 6.30 1.26
C ASP A 12 9.12 7.22 0.07
N ASN A 13 8.58 6.92 -1.12
CA ASN A 13 8.76 7.75 -2.30
C ASN A 13 7.86 9.00 -2.32
N ASP A 14 6.55 8.82 -2.12
CA ASP A 14 5.56 9.88 -2.07
C ASP A 14 4.43 9.52 -1.10
N SER A 15 4.52 10.04 0.12
CA SER A 15 3.50 9.85 1.17
C SER A 15 2.24 10.71 0.99
N SER A 16 2.22 11.61 0.00
CA SER A 16 1.09 12.53 -0.21
C SER A 16 -0.02 11.93 -1.09
N ASP A 17 0.32 10.98 -1.98
CA ASP A 17 -0.63 10.32 -2.87
C ASP A 17 -0.91 8.87 -2.44
N LEU A 18 -2.05 8.68 -1.77
CA LEU A 18 -2.53 7.36 -1.32
C LEU A 18 -3.49 6.71 -2.33
N SER A 19 -3.53 7.16 -3.59
CA SER A 19 -4.45 6.63 -4.59
C SER A 19 -4.03 5.27 -5.12
N ALA A 20 -5.00 4.43 -5.48
CA ALA A 20 -4.75 3.15 -6.16
C ALA A 20 -3.92 3.33 -7.44
N LYS A 21 -4.09 4.47 -8.14
CA LYS A 21 -3.31 4.79 -9.33
C LYS A 21 -1.82 4.94 -9.00
N ASN A 22 -1.48 5.66 -7.93
CA ASN A 22 -0.10 5.83 -7.52
C ASN A 22 0.57 4.47 -7.23
N PHE A 23 -0.08 3.60 -6.47
CA PHE A 23 0.45 2.26 -6.18
C PHE A 23 0.62 1.40 -7.43
N SER A 24 -0.31 1.47 -8.38
CA SER A 24 -0.20 0.76 -9.66
C SER A 24 0.93 1.30 -10.54
N ASP A 25 1.06 2.63 -10.63
CA ASP A 25 2.10 3.29 -11.41
C ASP A 25 3.50 3.00 -10.82
N TYR A 26 3.61 3.00 -9.48
CA TYR A 26 4.85 2.68 -8.78
C TYR A 26 5.25 1.22 -8.97
N ALA A 27 4.29 0.30 -8.87
CA ALA A 27 4.55 -1.12 -9.11
C ALA A 27 5.09 -1.36 -10.53
N ASP A 28 4.42 -0.81 -11.55
CA ASP A 28 4.80 -0.98 -12.96
C ASP A 28 6.11 -0.23 -13.30
N GLY A 29 6.25 1.01 -12.84
CA GLY A 29 7.38 1.87 -13.18
C GLY A 29 8.65 1.60 -12.37
N ALA A 30 8.55 1.59 -11.03
CA ALA A 30 9.70 1.51 -10.15
C ALA A 30 10.10 0.06 -9.83
N LEU A 31 9.11 -0.83 -9.66
CA LEU A 31 9.35 -2.23 -9.27
C LEU A 31 9.25 -3.21 -10.44
N ASN A 32 8.90 -2.73 -11.65
CA ASN A 32 8.69 -3.56 -12.84
C ASN A 32 7.80 -4.78 -12.56
N THR A 33 6.76 -4.57 -11.76
CA THR A 33 5.83 -5.58 -11.24
C THR A 33 4.39 -5.16 -11.56
N PHE A 34 3.59 -6.10 -12.03
CA PHE A 34 2.17 -5.86 -12.29
C PHE A 34 1.33 -6.20 -11.06
N ILE A 35 0.41 -5.31 -10.70
CA ILE A 35 -0.63 -5.57 -9.70
C ILE A 35 -2.01 -5.39 -10.33
N THR A 36 -3.00 -6.15 -9.85
CA THR A 36 -4.38 -5.95 -10.28
C THR A 36 -4.97 -4.69 -9.66
N SER A 37 -6.00 -4.13 -10.30
CA SER A 37 -6.76 -3.00 -9.75
C SER A 37 -7.30 -3.29 -8.36
N GLU A 38 -7.73 -4.52 -8.09
CA GLU A 38 -8.22 -4.95 -6.77
C GLU A 38 -7.13 -4.84 -5.69
N VAL A 39 -5.89 -5.24 -6.00
CA VAL A 39 -4.76 -5.14 -5.06
C VAL A 39 -4.40 -3.66 -4.83
N ALA A 40 -4.34 -2.86 -5.88
CA ALA A 40 -4.05 -1.43 -5.79
C ALA A 40 -5.11 -0.67 -4.95
N GLU A 41 -6.39 -0.97 -5.16
CA GLU A 41 -7.50 -0.43 -4.38
C GLU A 41 -7.43 -0.87 -2.92
N LYS A 42 -7.05 -2.12 -2.64
CA LYS A 42 -6.90 -2.62 -1.28
C LYS A 42 -5.77 -1.93 -0.52
N ILE A 43 -4.62 -1.71 -1.17
CA ILE A 43 -3.51 -0.95 -0.60
C ILE A 43 -3.96 0.48 -0.29
N SER A 44 -4.60 1.15 -1.26
CA SER A 44 -5.13 2.51 -1.09
C SER A 44 -6.14 2.60 0.07
N ALA A 45 -7.06 1.65 0.17
CA ALA A 45 -8.05 1.62 1.24
C ALA A 45 -7.40 1.46 2.63
N CYS A 46 -6.43 0.57 2.76
CA CYS A 46 -5.65 0.40 3.99
C CYS A 46 -4.89 1.70 4.36
N ALA A 47 -4.22 2.31 3.39
CA ALA A 47 -3.46 3.54 3.58
C ALA A 47 -4.34 4.72 4.03
N ILE A 48 -5.48 4.91 3.35
CA ILE A 48 -6.46 5.95 3.69
C ILE A 48 -7.06 5.69 5.07
N ASN A 49 -7.44 4.44 5.36
CA ASN A 49 -8.01 4.10 6.66
C ASN A 49 -7.03 4.36 7.81
N PHE A 50 -5.74 4.04 7.62
CA PHE A 50 -4.71 4.35 8.61
C PHE A 50 -4.49 5.86 8.75
N ARG A 51 -4.42 6.62 7.65
CA ARG A 51 -4.31 8.08 7.70
C ARG A 51 -5.46 8.73 8.48
N ASP A 52 -6.68 8.24 8.28
CA ASP A 52 -7.88 8.86 8.83
C ASP A 52 -8.21 8.40 10.25
N ASN A 53 -7.81 7.18 10.64
CA ASN A 53 -8.22 6.55 11.91
C ASN A 53 -7.08 5.97 12.76
N GLY A 54 -5.87 5.82 12.21
CA GLY A 54 -4.76 5.15 12.89
C GLY A 54 -3.84 6.10 13.62
N ASP A 55 -3.34 5.68 14.78
CA ASP A 55 -2.29 6.36 15.53
C ASP A 55 -1.20 5.38 15.99
N GLY A 56 0.03 5.63 15.54
CA GLY A 56 1.19 4.85 15.91
C GLY A 56 1.31 3.47 15.24
N SER A 57 2.32 2.72 15.68
CA SER A 57 2.76 1.46 15.04
C SER A 57 1.78 0.30 15.21
N ASN A 58 0.99 0.29 16.30
CA ASN A 58 -0.01 -0.75 16.52
C ASN A 58 -1.13 -0.69 15.47
N ASP A 59 -1.62 0.51 15.17
CA ASP A 59 -2.67 0.70 14.18
C ASP A 59 -2.13 0.47 12.77
N LEU A 60 -0.90 0.88 12.49
CA LEU A 60 -0.23 0.58 11.22
C LEU A 60 -0.19 -0.95 10.98
N TYR A 61 0.22 -1.71 12.00
CA TYR A 61 0.30 -3.16 11.90
C TYR A 61 -1.07 -3.78 11.59
N HIS A 62 -2.11 -3.38 12.31
CA HIS A 62 -3.44 -3.98 12.18
C HIS A 62 -4.22 -3.50 10.96
N MET A 63 -4.04 -2.24 10.54
CA MET A 63 -4.81 -1.62 9.46
C MET A 63 -4.13 -1.74 8.09
N VAL A 64 -2.80 -1.92 8.06
CA VAL A 64 -2.01 -1.91 6.82
C VAL A 64 -1.14 -3.15 6.69
N GLU A 65 -0.20 -3.39 7.62
CA GLU A 65 0.79 -4.46 7.46
C GLU A 65 0.16 -5.85 7.40
N LYS A 66 -0.66 -6.19 8.38
CA LYS A 66 -1.32 -7.50 8.45
C LYS A 66 -2.21 -7.80 7.23
N PRO A 67 -3.16 -6.92 6.81
CA PRO A 67 -4.01 -7.23 5.66
C PRO A 67 -3.30 -7.24 4.30
N LEU A 68 -2.14 -6.60 4.17
CA LEU A 68 -1.39 -6.52 2.92
C LEU A 68 -0.26 -7.55 2.81
N SER A 69 0.37 -7.93 3.93
CA SER A 69 1.43 -8.95 3.95
C SER A 69 0.95 -10.34 3.51
N GLU A 70 -0.35 -10.62 3.61
CA GLU A 70 -0.99 -11.85 3.11
C GLU A 70 -1.15 -11.89 1.58
N ILE A 71 -0.95 -10.77 0.88
CA ILE A 71 -1.13 -10.65 -0.58
C ILE A 71 0.24 -10.72 -1.26
N THR A 72 0.49 -11.80 -2.00
CA THR A 72 1.70 -11.95 -2.81
C THR A 72 1.54 -11.28 -4.18
N LEU A 73 2.58 -10.58 -4.64
CA LEU A 73 2.65 -9.90 -5.94
C LEU A 73 3.51 -10.70 -6.94
#